data_AF-A0AAD5CUB1-F1
#
_entry.id   AF-A0AAD5CUB1-F1
#
_cell.length_a   1.000
_cell.length_b   1.000
_cell.length_c   1.000
_cell.angle_alpha   90.00
_cell.angle_beta   90.00
_cell.angle_gamma   90.00
#
_symmetry.space_group_name_H-M   'P 1'
#
loop_
_entity.id
_entity.type
_entity.pdbx_description
1 polymer ?
#
loop_
_entity_poly.entity_id
_entity_poly.type
_entity_poly.pdbx_seq_one_letter_code
_entity_poly.pdbx_strand_id
1 'polypeptide(L)'
;MQSFSGYIFGTVWWGIALNLIAYFVASHAVGACWYLLGTQRATKCLKDKCMEIDGCKLRILTCQEFMNYGTSGLIQDHTRLSWGENRRVRSACLQEDSSFSYGVYKWTIQLVTNQNRLEKILFPIFWGLMTL
;
A
#
# COMPACT_ATOMS: atom_id res chain seq x y z
N MET A 1 43.70 -16.36 -0.99
CA MET A 1 42.31 -15.84 -1.17
C MET A 1 42.11 -14.62 -0.28
N GLN A 2 42.81 -13.52 -0.54
CA GLN A 2 42.87 -12.37 0.38
C GLN A 2 42.83 -11.04 -0.39
N SER A 3 41.99 -10.96 -1.43
CA SER A 3 41.92 -9.81 -2.34
C SER A 3 40.54 -9.15 -2.42
N PHE A 4 39.45 -9.84 -2.05
CA PHE A 4 38.10 -9.22 -2.06
C PHE A 4 37.75 -8.56 -0.72
N SER A 5 38.05 -9.20 0.40
CA SER A 5 37.71 -8.68 1.73
C SER A 5 38.55 -7.44 2.08
N GLY A 6 39.84 -7.39 1.70
CA GLY A 6 40.72 -6.25 1.98
C GLY A 6 40.38 -4.97 1.22
N TYR A 7 39.74 -5.07 0.04
CA TYR A 7 39.31 -3.89 -0.74
C TYR A 7 37.95 -3.35 -0.30
N ILE A 8 37.04 -4.25 0.13
CA ILE A 8 35.73 -3.90 0.70
C ILE A 8 35.85 -3.39 2.15
N PHE A 9 36.84 -3.84 2.92
CA PHE A 9 37.03 -3.39 4.31
C PHE A 9 38.26 -2.47 4.51
N GLY A 10 38.99 -2.14 3.44
CA GLY A 10 40.22 -1.34 3.52
C GLY A 10 40.02 0.17 3.58
N THR A 11 38.83 0.69 3.25
CA THR A 11 38.53 2.12 3.31
C THR A 11 37.36 2.39 4.27
N VAL A 12 37.53 3.38 5.16
CA VAL A 12 36.50 3.82 6.13
C VAL A 12 35.14 4.06 5.47
N TRP A 13 35.17 4.44 4.20
CA TRP A 13 34.00 4.72 3.39
C TRP A 13 33.06 3.52 3.19
N TRP A 14 33.59 2.30 3.08
CA TRP A 14 32.75 1.11 2.95
C TRP A 14 31.97 0.80 4.22
N GLY A 15 32.52 1.09 5.40
CA GLY A 15 31.78 0.97 6.67
C GLY A 15 30.57 1.89 6.72
N ILE A 16 30.73 3.13 6.25
CA ILE A 16 29.63 4.10 6.13
C ILE A 16 28.59 3.62 5.10
N ALA A 17 29.04 3.16 3.93
CA ALA A 17 28.15 2.68 2.88
C ALA A 17 27.31 1.48 3.33
N LEU A 18 27.91 0.51 4.01
CA LEU A 18 27.20 -0.67 4.54
C LEU A 18 26.19 -0.29 5.63
N ASN A 19 26.52 0.67 6.49
CA ASN A 19 25.60 1.17 7.51
C ASN A 19 24.39 1.87 6.87
N LEU A 20 24.63 2.74 5.88
CA LEU A 20 23.55 3.38 5.12
C LEU A 20 22.65 2.35 4.44
N ILE A 21 23.22 1.34 3.77
CA ILE A 21 22.44 0.27 3.13
C ILE A 21 21.58 -0.47 4.16
N ALA A 22 22.15 -0.83 5.32
CA ALA A 22 21.40 -1.50 6.38
C ALA A 22 20.22 -0.64 6.87
N TYR A 23 20.44 0.67 7.04
CA TYR A 23 19.40 1.60 7.46
C TYR A 23 18.29 1.76 6.40
N PHE A 24 18.63 1.79 5.10
CA PHE A 24 17.65 1.78 4.02
C PHE A 24 16.81 0.50 4.00
N VAL A 25 17.43 -0.66 4.21
CA VAL A 25 16.72 -1.96 4.23
C VAL A 25 15.78 -2.03 5.45
N ALA A 26 16.23 -1.62 6.62
CA ALA A 26 15.41 -1.56 7.83
C ALA A 26 14.21 -0.60 7.63
N SER A 27 14.47 0.59 7.10
CA SER A 27 13.45 1.59 6.78
C SER A 27 12.44 1.08 5.76
N HIS A 28 12.89 0.37 4.72
CA HIS A 28 11.99 -0.27 3.77
C HIS A 28 11.08 -1.30 4.45
N ALA A 29 11.63 -2.14 5.34
CA ALA A 29 10.83 -3.15 6.04
C ALA A 29 9.77 -2.50 6.95
N VAL A 30 10.17 -1.53 7.77
CA VAL A 30 9.26 -0.79 8.67
C VAL A 30 8.22 -0.02 7.88
N GLY A 31 8.63 0.68 6.82
CA GLY A 31 7.75 1.38 5.89
C GLY A 31 6.74 0.46 5.21
N ALA A 32 7.17 -0.70 4.72
CA ALA A 32 6.29 -1.68 4.09
C ALA A 32 5.26 -2.22 5.09
N CYS A 33 5.66 -2.53 6.32
CA CYS A 33 4.74 -2.92 7.40
C CYS A 33 3.72 -1.82 7.68
N TRP A 34 4.16 -0.57 7.78
CA TRP A 34 3.27 0.58 7.97
C TRP A 34 2.26 0.72 6.82
N TYR A 35 2.70 0.61 5.57
CA TYR A 35 1.83 0.66 4.40
C TYR A 35 0.81 -0.48 4.38
N LEU A 36 1.22 -1.71 4.69
CA LEU A 36 0.33 -2.87 4.76
C LEU A 36 -0.74 -2.69 5.84
N LEU A 37 -0.36 -2.22 7.03
CA LEU A 37 -1.33 -1.97 8.12
C LEU A 37 -2.30 -0.83 7.75
N GLY A 38 -1.84 0.21 7.08
CA GLY A 38 -2.71 1.28 6.60
C GLY A 38 -3.67 0.84 5.50
N THR A 39 -3.21 0.02 4.54
CA THR A 39 -4.10 -0.57 3.52
C THR A 39 -5.16 -1.47 4.16
N GLN A 40 -4.81 -2.26 5.19
CA GLN A 40 -5.77 -3.06 5.94
C GLN A 40 -6.83 -2.20 6.64
N ARG A 41 -6.43 -1.04 7.22
CA ARG A 41 -7.36 -0.07 7.79
C ARG A 41 -8.30 0.50 6.73
N ALA A 42 -7.78 0.81 5.53
CA ALA A 42 -8.61 1.28 4.42
C ALA A 42 -9.62 0.21 3.98
N THR A 43 -9.17 -1.03 3.82
CA THR A 43 -10.06 -2.16 3.53
C THR A 43 -11.11 -2.34 4.62
N LYS A 44 -10.75 -2.15 5.91
CA LYS A 44 -11.73 -2.23 7.00
C LYS A 44 -12.80 -1.15 6.88
N CYS A 45 -12.44 0.10 6.62
CA CYS A 45 -13.42 1.17 6.39
C CYS A 45 -14.38 0.81 5.25
N LEU A 46 -13.84 0.35 4.12
CA LEU A 46 -14.64 -0.03 2.95
C LEU A 46 -15.58 -1.21 3.24
N LYS A 47 -15.14 -2.20 4.04
CA LYS A 47 -15.98 -3.31 4.51
C LYS A 47 -17.11 -2.82 5.39
N ASP A 48 -16.80 -1.96 6.37
CA ASP A 48 -17.80 -1.42 7.29
C ASP A 48 -18.87 -0.63 6.50
N LYS A 49 -18.47 0.21 5.53
CA LYS A 49 -19.40 0.92 4.65
C LYS A 49 -20.17 0.05 3.67
N CYS A 50 -19.58 -1.06 3.22
CA CYS A 50 -20.32 -2.04 2.43
C CYS A 50 -21.43 -2.70 3.25
N MET A 51 -21.18 -3.06 4.51
CA MET A 51 -22.21 -3.66 5.38
C MET A 51 -23.38 -2.73 5.70
N GLU A 52 -23.19 -1.42 5.61
CA GLU A 52 -24.26 -0.41 5.76
C GLU A 52 -25.13 -0.26 4.50
N ILE A 53 -24.69 -0.74 3.34
CA ILE A 53 -25.37 -0.55 2.05
C ILE A 53 -26.11 -1.83 1.66
N ASP A 54 -27.43 -1.73 1.53
CA ASP A 54 -28.27 -2.83 1.05
C ASP A 54 -27.82 -3.31 -0.33
N GLY A 55 -27.62 -4.62 -0.45
CA GLY A 55 -27.18 -5.26 -1.69
C GLY A 55 -25.66 -5.25 -1.93
N CYS A 56 -24.85 -4.65 -1.05
CA CYS A 56 -23.40 -4.75 -1.14
C CYS A 56 -22.91 -6.14 -0.74
N LYS A 57 -22.19 -6.82 -1.63
CA LYS A 57 -21.55 -8.11 -1.35
C LYS A 57 -20.06 -7.89 -1.15
N LEU A 58 -19.47 -8.51 -0.13
CA LEU A 58 -18.02 -8.46 0.15
C LEU A 58 -17.15 -8.84 -1.07
N ARG A 59 -17.68 -9.65 -2.00
CA ARG A 59 -17.03 -9.98 -3.29
C ARG A 59 -16.73 -8.75 -4.16
N ILE A 60 -17.45 -7.66 -3.99
CA ILE A 60 -17.21 -6.38 -4.68
C ILE A 60 -15.87 -5.77 -4.24
N LEU A 61 -15.46 -6.02 -2.99
CA LEU A 61 -14.22 -5.49 -2.40
C LEU A 61 -12.99 -6.35 -2.70
N THR A 62 -13.17 -7.55 -3.27
CA THR A 62 -12.07 -8.46 -3.57
C THR A 62 -11.55 -8.24 -4.99
N CYS A 63 -10.33 -8.73 -5.26
CA CYS A 63 -9.79 -8.78 -6.62
C CYS A 63 -10.77 -9.45 -7.57
N GLN A 64 -10.79 -9.01 -8.85
CA GLN A 64 -11.68 -9.63 -9.82
C GLN A 64 -11.22 -11.06 -10.07
N GLU A 65 -12.11 -12.03 -9.90
CA GLU A 65 -11.85 -13.37 -10.39
C GLU A 65 -11.91 -13.36 -11.92
N PHE A 66 -10.82 -13.79 -12.55
CA PHE A 66 -10.77 -14.01 -13.99
C PHE A 66 -11.51 -15.31 -14.29
N MET A 67 -12.77 -15.25 -14.72
CA MET A 67 -13.48 -16.44 -15.22
C MET A 67 -13.21 -16.59 -16.72
N ASN A 68 -12.26 -17.45 -17.09
CA ASN A 68 -11.96 -17.79 -18.48
C ASN A 68 -12.73 -19.05 -18.91
N TYR A 69 -13.90 -18.89 -19.53
CA TYR A 69 -14.59 -19.95 -20.28
C TYR A 69 -14.45 -19.69 -21.79
N GLY A 70 -13.21 -19.68 -22.30
CA GLY A 70 -12.93 -19.52 -23.74
C GLY A 70 -13.33 -18.17 -24.36
N THR A 71 -13.85 -17.23 -23.56
CA THR A 71 -14.15 -15.86 -23.98
C THR A 71 -13.00 -14.95 -23.57
N SER A 72 -12.35 -14.31 -24.53
CA SER A 72 -11.11 -13.52 -24.37
C SER A 72 -11.30 -12.16 -23.68
N GLY A 73 -12.27 -12.03 -22.77
CA GLY A 73 -12.69 -10.74 -22.23
C GLY A 73 -12.95 -10.76 -20.73
N LEU A 74 -12.47 -9.72 -20.04
CA LEU A 74 -12.87 -9.43 -18.67
C LEU A 74 -14.38 -9.15 -18.68
N ILE A 75 -15.20 -9.99 -18.05
CA ILE A 75 -16.61 -9.65 -17.83
C ILE A 75 -16.63 -8.44 -16.91
N GLN A 76 -17.02 -7.29 -17.43
CA GLN A 76 -17.04 -6.05 -16.68
C GLN A 76 -18.15 -6.13 -15.62
N ASP A 77 -17.76 -6.29 -14.35
CA ASP A 77 -18.72 -6.32 -13.24
C ASP A 77 -19.25 -4.90 -13.00
N HIS A 78 -20.35 -4.57 -13.68
CA HIS A 78 -21.03 -3.28 -13.58
C HIS A 78 -21.39 -2.92 -12.13
N THR A 79 -21.69 -3.91 -11.28
CA THR A 79 -22.02 -3.67 -9.87
C THR A 79 -20.81 -3.23 -9.07
N ARG A 80 -19.62 -3.71 -9.45
CA ARG A 80 -18.37 -3.31 -8.81
C ARG A 80 -17.91 -1.92 -9.23
N LEU A 81 -18.12 -1.57 -10.49
CA LEU A 81 -17.84 -0.22 -11.00
C LEU A 81 -18.77 0.82 -10.37
N SER A 82 -20.07 0.54 -10.30
CA SER A 82 -21.03 1.45 -9.67
C SER A 82 -20.74 1.64 -8.17
N TRP A 83 -20.31 0.59 -7.48
CA TRP A 83 -19.87 0.70 -6.09
C TRP A 83 -18.58 1.52 -5.95
N GLY A 84 -17.60 1.34 -6.84
CA GLY A 84 -16.37 2.12 -6.87
C GLY A 84 -16.58 3.63 -7.10
N GLU A 85 -17.62 3.98 -7.86
CA GLU A 85 -18.04 5.37 -8.10
C GLU A 85 -18.88 5.98 -6.96
N ASN A 86 -19.18 5.23 -5.89
CA ASN A 86 -19.98 5.73 -4.79
C ASN A 86 -19.24 6.82 -4.00
N ARG A 87 -19.62 8.07 -4.26
CA ARG A 87 -19.00 9.25 -3.64
C ARG A 87 -19.06 9.24 -2.11
N ARG A 88 -20.13 8.71 -1.50
CA ARG A 88 -20.29 8.68 -0.04
C ARG A 88 -19.28 7.74 0.62
N VAL A 89 -19.06 6.56 0.02
CA VAL A 89 -18.06 5.60 0.49
C VAL A 89 -16.66 6.16 0.29
N ARG A 90 -16.41 6.77 -0.88
CA ARG A 90 -15.12 7.38 -1.21
C ARG A 90 -14.77 8.52 -0.25
N SER A 91 -15.71 9.40 0.09
CA SER A 91 -15.45 10.47 1.05
C SER A 91 -15.29 9.96 2.48
N ALA A 92 -16.01 8.89 2.85
CA ALA A 92 -15.90 8.31 4.18
C ALA A 92 -14.60 7.51 4.42
N CYS A 93 -14.00 6.92 3.37
CA CYS A 93 -12.86 6.02 3.53
C CYS A 93 -11.59 6.44 2.78
N LEU A 94 -11.70 7.09 1.62
CA LEU A 94 -10.59 7.31 0.69
C LEU A 94 -10.24 8.78 0.48
N GLN A 95 -10.72 9.66 1.37
CA GLN A 95 -10.35 11.07 1.40
C GLN A 95 -9.57 11.40 2.67
N GLU A 96 -8.74 12.43 2.59
CA GLU A 96 -7.91 12.90 3.70
C GLU A 96 -8.78 13.42 4.87
N ASP A 97 -9.95 13.96 4.56
CA ASP A 97 -10.92 14.50 5.53
C ASP A 97 -11.94 13.44 5.98
N SER A 98 -11.62 12.16 5.78
CA SER A 98 -12.50 11.05 6.14
C SER A 98 -12.83 11.04 7.63
N SER A 99 -14.08 10.70 7.95
CA SER A 99 -14.55 10.54 9.33
C SER A 99 -14.02 9.27 10.00
N PHE A 100 -13.36 8.38 9.26
CA PHE A 100 -12.80 7.13 9.77
C PHE A 100 -11.46 7.37 10.49
N SER A 101 -11.30 6.77 11.67
CA SER A 101 -10.08 6.91 12.48
C SER A 101 -8.94 6.04 11.94
N TYR A 102 -8.11 6.62 11.08
CA TYR A 102 -6.88 5.99 10.55
C TYR A 102 -5.66 6.11 11.47
N GLY A 103 -5.64 7.11 12.37
CA GLY A 103 -4.49 7.39 13.24
C GLY A 103 -3.20 7.60 12.44
N VAL A 104 -2.12 6.91 12.85
CA VAL A 104 -0.78 6.99 12.24
C VAL A 104 -0.75 6.55 10.76
N TYR A 105 -1.80 5.86 10.29
CA TYR A 105 -1.90 5.39 8.91
C TYR A 105 -2.61 6.36 7.97
N LYS A 106 -2.98 7.57 8.42
CA LYS A 106 -3.75 8.53 7.62
C LYS A 106 -3.12 8.81 6.26
N TRP A 107 -1.79 8.92 6.20
CA TRP A 107 -1.06 9.20 4.96
C TRP A 107 -1.12 8.06 3.93
N THR A 108 -1.42 6.83 4.37
CA THR A 108 -1.58 5.70 3.43
C THR A 108 -2.79 5.87 2.52
N ILE A 109 -3.78 6.69 2.89
CA ILE A 109 -5.00 6.91 2.08
C ILE A 109 -4.64 7.48 0.71
N GLN A 110 -3.82 8.53 0.69
CA GLN A 110 -3.35 9.16 -0.55
C GLN A 110 -2.62 8.13 -1.42
N LEU A 111 -1.82 7.26 -0.80
CA LEU A 111 -1.03 6.24 -1.48
C LEU A 111 -1.88 5.09 -2.05
N VAL A 112 -2.93 4.67 -1.33
CA VAL A 112 -3.90 3.67 -1.79
C VAL A 112 -4.65 4.17 -3.03
N THR A 113 -5.03 5.46 -3.04
CA THR A 113 -5.74 6.07 -4.18
C THR A 113 -4.84 6.40 -5.36
N ASN A 114 -3.53 6.54 -5.13
CA ASN A 114 -2.58 6.86 -6.19
C ASN A 114 -2.35 5.67 -7.14
N GLN A 115 -2.18 5.95 -8.43
CA GLN A 115 -1.87 4.95 -9.47
C GLN A 115 -0.37 4.78 -9.71
N ASN A 116 0.46 5.74 -9.28
CA ASN A 116 1.90 5.75 -9.50
C ASN A 116 2.59 4.68 -8.65
N ARG A 117 3.18 3.68 -9.32
CA ARG A 117 3.89 2.57 -8.67
C ARG A 117 5.13 3.03 -7.91
N LEU A 118 5.81 4.06 -8.41
CA LEU A 118 7.02 4.60 -7.79
C LEU A 118 6.70 5.23 -6.43
N GLU A 119 5.63 6.01 -6.34
CA GLU A 119 5.20 6.62 -5.07
C GLU A 119 4.86 5.53 -4.04
N LYS A 120 4.17 4.46 -4.46
CA LYS A 120 3.85 3.31 -3.59
C LYS A 120 5.07 2.61 -3.01
N ILE A 121 6.24 2.73 -3.64
CA ILE A 121 7.50 2.13 -3.16
C ILE A 121 8.33 3.16 -2.38
N LEU A 122 8.47 4.39 -2.89
CA LEU A 122 9.33 5.40 -2.31
C LEU A 122 8.75 6.03 -1.04
N PHE A 123 7.42 6.22 -0.99
CA PHE A 123 6.78 6.87 0.15
C PHE A 123 6.88 6.05 1.44
N PRO A 124 6.65 4.71 1.44
CA PRO A 124 6.89 3.91 2.63
C PRO A 124 8.36 3.89 3.07
N ILE A 125 9.31 3.87 2.14
CA ILE A 125 10.75 3.96 2.46
C ILE A 125 11.05 5.30 3.14
N PHE A 126 10.55 6.40 2.58
CA PHE A 126 10.69 7.73 3.17
C PHE A 126 10.09 7.80 4.58
N TRP A 127 8.89 7.25 4.76
CA TRP A 127 8.25 7.18 6.07
C TRP A 127 9.07 6.35 7.07
N GLY A 128 9.62 5.22 6.62
CA GLY A 128 10.54 4.40 7.41
C GLY A 128 11.80 5.15 7.83
N LEU A 129 12.44 5.86 6.90
CA LEU A 129 13.63 6.69 7.18
C LEU A 129 13.33 7.83 8.16
N MET A 130 12.13 8.40 8.12
CA MET A 130 11.72 9.46 9.04
C MET A 130 11.42 8.96 10.45
N THR A 131 11.20 7.65 10.63
CA THR A 131 10.74 7.05 11.90
C THR A 131 11.78 6.17 12.60
N LEU A 132 12.88 5.84 11.92
CA LEU A 132 14.02 5.06 12.43
C LEU A 132 15.16 5.97 12.88
#